data_AF-A0A9N9CUZ5-F1
#
_entry.id   AF-A0A9N9CUZ5-F1
#
_cell.length_a   1.000
_cell.length_b   1.000
_cell.length_c   1.000
_cell.angle_alpha   90.00
_cell.angle_beta   90.00
_cell.angle_gamma   90.00
#
_symmetry.space_group_name_H-M   'P 1'
#
loop_
_entity.id
_entity.type
_entity.pdbx_description
1 polymer ?
#
loop_
_entity_poly.entity_id
_entity_poly.type
_entity_poly.pdbx_seq_one_letter_code
_entity_poly.pdbx_strand_id
1 'polypeptide(L)'
;MASKEVGADKAEGLSERPILKIDIPSNRKRTLVAIGTHDFDTIKGPFTYEALSPKEIKFTPLNQKKEMNGEELMDFYTTDKHLGKFLHIIRDSPVYPVIYDANRNVCSLPPIINGDLSKITLNTKNVFIECTATDLTKAKIVLNTVVTMFSEYCEQPFTAEPVKVIYPDGTQCIYPDLSPRSMTVKVDYINACTGLNLETSEILSLLKRMSFSAKVANEQDKILVDIPPTRADVLHACDIMEDVAIAYGFNRIPKTFPACVTVGKALAINKLSDVCSHDENFAYLNKKDDNLTAVKLANPKTAEYQVVRTSLLPGVLKTVRENKKHTLPIKVFEVSDVVFKDNSFERLARNERHVCAIYCNKVSGFEIIHGLVNRIMDMLNVKLVSASDNEKGYFIKESDEVESSNITKKIGSFGILHPNVLEKFEVTFPCSAVEFNLE
;
A
#
# COMPACT_ATOMS: atom_id res chain seq x y z
N MET A 1 25.77 57.61 -16.09
CA MET A 1 25.53 57.35 -17.52
C MET A 1 24.63 56.13 -17.63
N ALA A 2 23.46 56.35 -18.25
CA ALA A 2 22.46 55.40 -18.77
C ALA A 2 21.98 54.25 -17.85
N SER A 3 20.75 54.18 -17.31
CA SER A 3 19.37 54.38 -17.80
C SER A 3 18.86 53.33 -18.80
N LYS A 4 17.70 52.73 -18.42
CA LYS A 4 16.73 51.89 -19.19
C LYS A 4 17.21 50.46 -19.50
N GLU A 5 16.38 49.42 -19.40
CA GLU A 5 14.99 49.35 -19.83
C GLU A 5 14.18 48.30 -19.05
N VAL A 6 12.90 48.62 -18.83
CA VAL A 6 11.89 47.80 -18.17
C VAL A 6 11.34 46.80 -19.20
N GLY A 7 11.47 45.51 -18.94
CA GLY A 7 10.83 44.44 -19.70
C GLY A 7 9.68 43.85 -18.92
N ALA A 8 8.47 44.31 -19.23
CA ALA A 8 7.22 43.66 -18.89
C ALA A 8 7.10 42.39 -19.75
N ASP A 9 7.38 41.22 -19.16
CA ASP A 9 7.05 39.91 -19.74
C ASP A 9 7.28 38.81 -18.71
N LYS A 10 6.37 38.71 -17.72
CA LYS A 10 6.26 37.54 -16.82
C LYS A 10 4.81 37.21 -16.47
N ALA A 11 3.88 37.45 -17.39
CA ALA A 11 2.46 37.13 -17.23
C ALA A 11 1.99 35.87 -17.99
N GLU A 12 2.86 35.20 -18.75
CA GLU A 12 2.49 34.03 -19.59
C GLU A 12 2.87 32.65 -18.99
N GLY A 13 3.10 32.57 -17.68
CA GLY A 13 3.55 31.33 -17.01
C GLY A 13 2.53 30.62 -16.11
N LEU A 14 1.25 31.02 -16.13
CA LEU A 14 0.24 30.54 -15.16
C LEU A 14 -0.74 29.49 -15.70
N SER A 15 -0.61 29.04 -16.96
CA SER A 15 -1.56 28.11 -17.60
C SER A 15 -1.30 26.62 -17.34
N GLU A 16 -0.25 26.25 -16.62
CA GLU A 16 0.11 24.84 -16.36
C GLU A 16 0.22 24.49 -14.87
N ARG A 17 -0.79 24.88 -14.07
CA ARG A 17 -0.98 24.29 -12.73
C ARG A 17 -2.22 23.39 -12.75
N PRO A 18 -2.11 22.17 -12.21
CA PRO A 18 -3.11 21.13 -12.38
C PRO A 18 -4.44 21.57 -11.79
N ILE A 19 -5.50 21.32 -12.55
CA ILE A 19 -6.88 21.12 -12.10
C ILE A 19 -6.86 20.61 -10.66
N LEU A 20 -7.54 21.30 -9.75
CA LEU A 20 -7.75 20.92 -8.36
C LEU A 20 -7.91 19.38 -8.26
N LYS A 21 -6.85 18.70 -7.85
CA LYS A 21 -6.89 17.29 -7.45
C LYS A 21 -7.59 17.25 -6.10
N ILE A 22 -8.91 17.38 -6.11
CA ILE A 22 -9.75 16.75 -5.09
C ILE A 22 -9.93 15.27 -5.47
N ASP A 23 -8.84 14.65 -5.94
CA ASP A 23 -8.64 13.21 -5.89
C ASP A 23 -8.18 12.96 -4.44
N ILE A 24 -9.08 13.18 -3.49
CA ILE A 24 -8.83 12.83 -2.10
C ILE A 24 -8.43 11.35 -2.16
N PRO A 25 -7.28 10.92 -1.60
CA PRO A 25 -6.84 9.52 -1.68
C PRO A 25 -7.94 8.52 -1.24
N SER A 26 -8.89 8.98 -0.42
CA SER A 26 -10.10 8.27 -0.03
C SER A 26 -11.04 7.87 -1.18
N ASN A 27 -11.00 8.56 -2.32
CA ASN A 27 -11.92 8.36 -3.45
C ASN A 27 -11.52 7.18 -4.34
N ARG A 28 -10.33 6.58 -4.11
CA ARG A 28 -9.80 5.41 -4.83
C ARG A 28 -10.00 5.52 -6.36
N LYS A 29 -9.55 6.64 -6.96
CA LYS A 29 -9.70 6.91 -8.40
C LYS A 29 -11.17 6.88 -8.84
N ARG A 30 -12.06 7.59 -8.13
CA ARG A 30 -13.51 7.72 -8.41
C ARG A 30 -14.35 6.44 -8.32
N THR A 31 -13.78 5.32 -7.88
CA THR A 31 -14.53 4.07 -7.67
C THR A 31 -15.53 4.16 -6.52
N LEU A 32 -15.25 5.01 -5.54
CA LEU A 32 -16.10 5.18 -4.35
C LEU A 32 -16.96 6.44 -4.39
N VAL A 33 -16.40 7.57 -4.83
CA VAL A 33 -17.08 8.87 -4.89
C VAL A 33 -16.63 9.61 -6.15
N ALA A 34 -17.60 10.18 -6.87
CA ALA A 34 -17.38 11.13 -7.96
C ALA A 34 -18.11 12.44 -7.67
N ILE A 35 -17.42 13.55 -7.92
CA ILE A 35 -17.91 14.91 -7.73
C ILE A 35 -18.09 15.52 -9.12
N GLY A 36 -19.24 16.14 -9.35
CA GLY A 36 -19.40 17.11 -10.41
C GLY A 36 -19.61 18.50 -9.83
N THR A 37 -19.29 19.47 -10.68
CA THR A 37 -19.44 20.88 -10.37
C THR A 37 -19.96 21.52 -11.63
N HIS A 38 -21.03 22.27 -11.49
CA HIS A 38 -21.84 22.78 -12.58
C HIS A 38 -22.08 24.27 -12.43
N ASP A 39 -22.04 25.00 -13.54
CA ASP A 39 -22.58 26.36 -13.58
C ASP A 39 -24.10 26.28 -13.40
N PHE A 40 -24.59 26.73 -12.25
CA PHE A 40 -26.01 26.62 -11.89
C PHE A 40 -26.87 27.52 -12.78
N ASP A 41 -26.33 28.62 -13.31
CA ASP A 41 -27.09 29.57 -14.12
C ASP A 41 -27.41 29.00 -15.52
N THR A 42 -26.76 27.91 -15.94
CA THR A 42 -26.99 27.26 -17.25
C THR A 42 -27.89 26.02 -17.20
N ILE A 43 -28.26 25.56 -16.00
CA ILE A 43 -29.11 24.37 -15.79
C ILE A 43 -30.32 24.73 -14.92
N LYS A 44 -31.37 23.91 -14.96
CA LYS A 44 -32.61 24.19 -14.24
C LYS A 44 -33.10 23.01 -13.42
N GLY A 45 -33.32 23.21 -12.13
CA GLY A 45 -33.95 22.20 -11.27
C GLY A 45 -35.46 22.01 -11.52
N PRO A 46 -36.06 20.89 -11.09
CA PRO A 46 -35.46 19.79 -10.31
C PRO A 46 -34.50 18.92 -11.13
N PHE A 47 -33.52 18.31 -10.45
CA PHE A 47 -32.55 17.40 -11.04
C PHE A 47 -32.90 15.94 -10.73
N THR A 48 -32.58 15.01 -11.62
CA THR A 48 -32.77 13.57 -11.39
C THR A 48 -31.47 12.80 -11.56
N TYR A 49 -31.28 11.77 -10.73
CA TYR A 49 -30.20 10.81 -10.83
C TYR A 49 -30.77 9.46 -11.27
N GLU A 50 -30.45 9.04 -12.48
CA GLU A 50 -31.05 7.89 -13.15
C GLU A 50 -29.98 6.92 -13.65
N ALA A 51 -30.35 5.70 -13.98
CA ALA A 51 -29.50 4.72 -14.64
C ALA A 51 -30.19 4.25 -15.92
N LEU A 52 -29.61 4.57 -17.08
CA LEU A 52 -30.20 4.29 -18.40
C LEU A 52 -29.26 3.46 -19.25
N SER A 53 -29.80 2.86 -20.32
CA SER A 53 -28.97 2.16 -21.31
C SER A 53 -27.97 3.13 -21.96
N PRO A 54 -26.70 2.74 -22.18
CA PRO A 54 -25.69 3.61 -22.79
C PRO A 54 -26.11 4.24 -24.13
N LYS A 55 -26.96 3.56 -24.90
CA LYS A 55 -27.46 4.04 -26.20
C LYS A 55 -28.49 5.18 -26.09
N GLU A 56 -29.16 5.28 -24.95
CA GLU A 56 -30.24 6.25 -24.71
C GLU A 56 -29.70 7.59 -24.21
N ILE A 57 -28.50 7.60 -23.65
CA ILE A 57 -27.86 8.79 -23.10
C ILE A 57 -27.14 9.51 -24.24
N LYS A 58 -27.56 10.74 -24.58
CA LYS A 58 -26.90 11.59 -25.58
C LYS A 58 -26.58 12.95 -24.97
N PHE A 59 -25.32 13.36 -25.09
CA PHE A 59 -24.89 14.68 -24.64
C PHE A 59 -23.56 15.07 -25.26
N THR A 60 -23.20 16.35 -25.13
CA THR A 60 -21.88 16.87 -25.48
C THR A 60 -20.97 16.79 -24.26
N PRO A 61 -19.93 15.93 -24.26
CA PRO A 61 -19.01 15.82 -23.14
C PRO A 61 -18.15 17.08 -22.98
N LEU A 62 -17.64 17.32 -21.76
CA LEU A 62 -16.83 18.50 -21.45
C LEU A 62 -15.69 18.73 -22.46
N ASN A 63 -15.58 19.97 -22.95
CA ASN A 63 -14.60 20.39 -23.96
C ASN A 63 -14.73 19.71 -25.32
N GLN A 64 -15.87 19.07 -25.61
CA GLN A 64 -16.18 18.54 -26.93
C GLN A 64 -17.22 19.41 -27.63
N LYS A 65 -17.28 19.31 -28.96
CA LYS A 65 -18.31 19.99 -29.78
C LYS A 65 -19.35 19.05 -30.33
N LYS A 66 -19.04 17.75 -30.38
CA LYS A 66 -19.89 16.72 -30.96
C LYS A 66 -20.70 16.05 -29.85
N GLU A 67 -22.00 15.93 -30.06
CA GLU A 67 -22.86 15.08 -29.24
C GLU A 67 -22.51 13.61 -29.48
N MET A 68 -22.39 12.84 -28.40
CA MET A 68 -22.08 11.42 -28.44
C MET A 68 -23.03 10.67 -27.52
N ASN A 69 -23.30 9.40 -27.84
CA ASN A 69 -23.98 8.53 -26.90
C ASN A 69 -23.00 7.87 -25.90
N GLY A 70 -23.52 7.16 -24.89
CA GLY A 70 -22.69 6.52 -23.86
C GLY A 70 -21.71 5.46 -24.39
N GLU A 71 -22.06 4.69 -25.42
CA GLU A 71 -21.15 3.69 -26.03
C GLU A 71 -20.04 4.39 -26.82
N GLU A 72 -20.41 5.34 -27.68
CA GLU A 72 -19.48 6.16 -28.46
C GLU A 72 -18.49 6.91 -27.56
N LEU A 73 -18.96 7.41 -26.42
CA LEU A 73 -18.13 8.10 -25.44
C LEU A 73 -17.05 7.18 -24.84
N MET A 74 -17.40 5.94 -24.51
CA MET A 74 -16.45 4.98 -23.96
C MET A 74 -15.36 4.62 -24.97
N ASP A 75 -15.74 4.43 -26.24
CA ASP A 75 -14.78 4.14 -27.29
C ASP A 75 -13.88 5.35 -27.58
N PHE A 76 -14.47 6.56 -27.61
CA PHE A 76 -13.74 7.81 -27.81
C PHE A 76 -12.65 8.04 -26.74
N TYR A 77 -12.96 7.79 -25.47
CA TYR A 77 -12.01 7.98 -24.37
C TYR A 77 -11.13 6.76 -24.07
N THR A 78 -11.25 5.64 -24.80
CA THR A 78 -10.46 4.43 -24.54
C THR A 78 -8.95 4.68 -24.64
N THR A 79 -8.52 5.54 -25.56
CA THR A 79 -7.11 5.91 -25.75
C THR A 79 -6.68 7.13 -24.93
N ASP A 80 -7.61 7.77 -24.22
CA ASP A 80 -7.31 8.96 -23.43
C ASP A 80 -6.47 8.61 -22.19
N LYS A 81 -5.34 9.32 -22.02
CA LYS A 81 -4.37 9.05 -20.95
C LYS A 81 -4.92 9.30 -19.53
N HIS A 82 -5.94 10.14 -19.42
CA HIS A 82 -6.54 10.55 -18.16
C HIS A 82 -7.84 9.78 -17.89
N LEU A 83 -8.83 9.92 -18.77
CA LEU A 83 -10.17 9.34 -18.63
C LEU A 83 -10.21 7.83 -18.91
N GLY A 84 -9.34 7.31 -19.79
CA GLY A 84 -9.28 5.89 -20.12
C GLY A 84 -9.10 4.99 -18.89
N LYS A 85 -8.49 5.51 -17.83
CA LYS A 85 -8.28 4.82 -16.54
C LYS A 85 -9.56 4.63 -15.73
N PHE A 86 -10.63 5.38 -15.98
CA PHE A 86 -11.87 5.34 -15.20
C PHE A 86 -13.01 4.62 -15.95
N LEU A 87 -12.89 4.40 -17.26
CA LEU A 87 -13.97 3.81 -18.06
C LEU A 87 -14.39 2.43 -17.55
N HIS A 88 -13.43 1.61 -17.10
CA HIS A 88 -13.68 0.27 -16.55
C HIS A 88 -14.61 0.26 -15.33
N ILE A 89 -14.88 1.40 -14.69
CA ILE A 89 -15.77 1.46 -13.52
C ILE A 89 -17.21 1.13 -13.91
N ILE A 90 -17.67 1.60 -15.09
CA ILE A 90 -19.04 1.39 -15.54
C ILE A 90 -19.15 0.76 -16.93
N ARG A 91 -18.05 0.62 -17.71
CA ARG A 91 -18.08 0.16 -19.11
C ARG A 91 -18.85 -1.15 -19.33
N ASP A 92 -18.73 -2.09 -18.40
CA ASP A 92 -19.36 -3.42 -18.51
C ASP A 92 -20.76 -3.48 -17.86
N SER A 93 -21.25 -2.36 -17.33
CA SER A 93 -22.59 -2.26 -16.73
C SER A 93 -23.67 -2.16 -17.81
N PRO A 94 -24.83 -2.83 -17.66
CA PRO A 94 -25.94 -2.70 -18.60
C PRO A 94 -26.58 -1.29 -18.60
N VAL A 95 -26.34 -0.52 -17.54
CA VAL A 95 -26.86 0.84 -17.39
C VAL A 95 -25.77 1.77 -16.88
N TYR A 96 -25.77 3.02 -17.36
CA TYR A 96 -24.87 4.06 -16.90
C TYR A 96 -25.63 5.09 -16.05
N PRO A 97 -25.03 5.53 -14.93
CA PRO A 97 -25.62 6.57 -14.11
C PRO A 97 -25.49 7.93 -14.81
N VAL A 98 -26.55 8.71 -14.78
CA VAL A 98 -26.67 9.99 -15.47
C VAL A 98 -27.45 10.98 -14.61
N ILE A 99 -27.08 12.26 -14.68
CA ILE A 99 -27.79 13.33 -13.98
C ILE A 99 -28.45 14.25 -15.00
N TYR A 100 -29.75 14.45 -14.87
CA TYR A 100 -30.55 15.31 -15.74
C TYR A 100 -31.02 16.57 -15.01
N ASP A 101 -31.20 17.65 -15.77
CA ASP A 101 -31.96 18.83 -15.36
C ASP A 101 -33.47 18.67 -15.68
N ALA A 102 -34.27 19.67 -15.33
CA ALA A 102 -35.72 19.70 -15.58
C ALA A 102 -36.08 19.70 -17.07
N ASN A 103 -35.16 20.15 -17.93
CA ASN A 103 -35.34 20.16 -19.38
C ASN A 103 -34.84 18.86 -20.03
N ARG A 104 -34.42 17.87 -19.24
CA ARG A 104 -33.81 16.60 -19.70
C ARG A 104 -32.47 16.78 -20.41
N ASN A 105 -31.74 17.86 -20.10
CA ASN A 105 -30.35 18.01 -20.47
C ASN A 105 -29.45 17.20 -19.52
N VAL A 106 -28.45 16.51 -20.07
CA VAL A 106 -27.46 15.78 -19.27
C VAL A 106 -26.49 16.76 -18.61
N CYS A 107 -26.48 16.79 -17.29
CA CYS A 107 -25.52 17.55 -16.49
C CYS A 107 -24.18 16.82 -16.40
N SER A 108 -24.20 15.53 -16.08
CA SER A 108 -23.00 14.69 -15.96
C SER A 108 -23.30 13.20 -16.18
N LEU A 109 -22.25 12.46 -16.51
CA LEU A 109 -22.22 10.99 -16.58
C LEU A 109 -21.20 10.47 -15.55
N PRO A 110 -21.58 10.37 -14.26
CA PRO A 110 -20.67 9.88 -13.24
C PRO A 110 -20.21 8.43 -13.51
N PRO A 111 -19.02 8.00 -13.06
CA PRO A 111 -17.91 8.78 -12.52
C PRO A 111 -16.97 9.35 -13.61
N ILE A 112 -17.42 9.39 -14.87
CA ILE A 112 -16.55 9.59 -16.03
C ILE A 112 -16.33 11.07 -16.32
N ILE A 113 -17.38 11.79 -16.73
CA ILE A 113 -17.25 13.16 -17.26
C ILE A 113 -18.54 13.97 -17.07
N ASN A 114 -18.38 15.29 -16.97
CA ASN A 114 -19.48 16.24 -16.95
C ASN A 114 -19.88 16.65 -18.38
N GLY A 115 -21.07 17.21 -18.53
CA GLY A 115 -21.51 17.84 -19.79
C GLY A 115 -20.84 19.19 -20.01
N ASP A 116 -20.71 19.58 -21.28
CA ASP A 116 -20.16 20.90 -21.65
C ASP A 116 -21.14 22.05 -21.34
N LEU A 117 -22.46 21.76 -21.35
CA LEU A 117 -23.53 22.74 -21.09
C LEU A 117 -23.38 23.44 -19.73
N SER A 118 -23.00 22.68 -18.70
CA SER A 118 -22.87 23.15 -17.31
C SER A 118 -21.42 23.39 -16.90
N LYS A 119 -20.54 23.62 -17.89
CA LYS A 119 -19.13 23.87 -17.66
C LYS A 119 -18.89 25.15 -16.85
N ILE A 120 -18.12 25.02 -15.77
CA ILE A 120 -17.67 26.16 -14.97
C ILE A 120 -16.59 26.94 -15.71
N THR A 121 -16.68 28.27 -15.63
CA THR A 121 -15.69 29.22 -16.15
C THR A 121 -15.33 30.25 -15.08
N LEU A 122 -14.36 31.13 -15.36
CA LEU A 122 -14.02 32.23 -14.45
C LEU A 122 -15.16 33.24 -14.23
N ASN A 123 -16.19 33.21 -15.08
CA ASN A 123 -17.34 34.11 -14.99
C ASN A 123 -18.54 33.46 -14.26
N THR A 124 -18.45 32.18 -13.91
CA THR A 124 -19.52 31.45 -13.22
C THR A 124 -19.77 32.07 -11.84
N LYS A 125 -21.03 32.36 -11.54
CA LYS A 125 -21.43 33.01 -10.27
C LYS A 125 -21.97 32.00 -9.27
N ASN A 126 -22.88 31.14 -9.72
CA ASN A 126 -23.55 30.16 -8.90
C ASN A 126 -23.06 28.76 -9.29
N VAL A 127 -22.63 27.96 -8.31
CA VAL A 127 -22.09 26.63 -8.55
C VAL A 127 -23.00 25.59 -7.90
N PHE A 128 -23.55 24.69 -8.72
CA PHE A 128 -24.23 23.50 -8.25
C PHE A 128 -23.22 22.35 -8.13
N ILE A 129 -23.20 21.68 -7.00
CA ILE A 129 -22.24 20.60 -6.71
C ILE A 129 -23.03 19.33 -6.42
N GLU A 130 -22.73 18.28 -7.15
CA GLU A 130 -23.30 16.96 -6.93
C GLU A 130 -22.24 15.91 -6.65
N CYS A 131 -22.56 14.97 -5.77
CA CYS A 131 -21.68 13.89 -5.36
C CYS A 131 -22.42 12.56 -5.49
N THR A 132 -21.91 11.68 -6.35
CA THR A 132 -22.42 10.32 -6.51
C THR A 132 -21.43 9.33 -5.93
N ALA A 133 -21.91 8.28 -5.28
CA ALA A 133 -21.03 7.39 -4.55
C ALA A 133 -21.66 6.02 -4.29
N THR A 134 -20.81 5.02 -4.12
CA THR A 134 -21.16 3.73 -3.53
C THR A 134 -21.06 3.74 -2.00
N ASP A 135 -20.33 4.72 -1.43
CA ASP A 135 -20.21 4.97 0.01
C ASP A 135 -20.76 6.36 0.37
N LEU A 136 -21.94 6.38 0.99
CA LEU A 136 -22.63 7.61 1.37
C LEU A 136 -21.82 8.45 2.39
N THR A 137 -21.10 7.81 3.31
CA THR A 137 -20.33 8.53 4.35
C THR A 137 -19.19 9.30 3.70
N LYS A 138 -18.49 8.67 2.75
CA LYS A 138 -17.44 9.35 1.98
C LYS A 138 -18.00 10.46 1.11
N ALA A 139 -19.16 10.26 0.48
CA ALA A 139 -19.82 11.31 -0.30
C ALA A 139 -20.11 12.56 0.55
N LYS A 140 -20.66 12.37 1.77
CA LYS A 140 -20.91 13.47 2.71
C LYS A 140 -19.62 14.20 3.08
N ILE A 141 -18.56 13.46 3.43
CA ILE A 141 -17.26 14.06 3.78
C ILE A 141 -16.70 14.88 2.62
N VAL A 142 -16.73 14.32 1.41
CA VAL A 142 -16.25 14.97 0.19
C VAL A 142 -17.04 16.24 -0.09
N LEU A 143 -18.38 16.17 -0.08
CA LEU A 143 -19.25 17.33 -0.30
C LEU A 143 -19.00 18.41 0.76
N ASN A 144 -19.00 18.04 2.04
CA ASN A 144 -18.74 18.96 3.13
C ASN A 144 -17.37 19.62 2.99
N THR A 145 -16.33 18.87 2.60
CA THR A 145 -14.98 19.40 2.38
C THR A 145 -14.97 20.45 1.27
N VAL A 146 -15.55 20.14 0.09
CA VAL A 146 -15.59 21.09 -1.03
C VAL A 146 -16.37 22.35 -0.64
N VAL A 147 -17.56 22.19 -0.07
CA VAL A 147 -18.41 23.33 0.31
C VAL A 147 -17.74 24.19 1.37
N THR A 148 -17.23 23.60 2.44
CA THR A 148 -16.59 24.36 3.53
C THR A 148 -15.33 25.09 3.08
N MET A 149 -14.54 24.49 2.18
CA MET A 149 -13.33 25.13 1.63
C MET A 149 -13.65 26.33 0.72
N PHE A 150 -14.65 26.22 -0.16
CA PHE A 150 -14.91 27.26 -1.15
C PHE A 150 -15.96 28.29 -0.73
N SER A 151 -16.75 28.01 0.31
CA SER A 151 -17.77 28.93 0.82
C SER A 151 -17.20 30.27 1.34
N GLU A 152 -15.91 30.36 1.65
CA GLU A 152 -15.26 31.62 2.03
C GLU A 152 -15.29 32.66 0.90
N TYR A 153 -15.38 32.22 -0.36
CA TYR A 153 -15.38 33.08 -1.55
C TYR A 153 -16.79 33.45 -2.03
N CYS A 154 -17.84 33.00 -1.35
CA CYS A 154 -19.21 33.38 -1.66
C CYS A 154 -19.48 34.85 -1.27
N GLU A 155 -20.48 35.47 -1.90
CA GLU A 155 -20.90 36.85 -1.56
C GLU A 155 -21.25 37.00 -0.08
N GLN A 156 -21.92 35.99 0.49
CA GLN A 156 -22.01 35.79 1.93
C GLN A 156 -21.01 34.69 2.34
N PRO A 157 -19.85 35.06 2.94
CA PRO A 157 -18.83 34.09 3.29
C PRO A 157 -19.34 33.00 4.24
N PHE A 158 -18.82 31.79 4.08
CA PHE A 158 -19.14 30.61 4.90
C PHE A 158 -20.62 30.22 4.89
N THR A 159 -21.32 30.53 3.79
CA THR A 159 -22.72 30.14 3.58
C THR A 159 -22.81 29.17 2.40
N ALA A 160 -23.73 28.21 2.49
CA ALA A 160 -24.04 27.28 1.41
C ALA A 160 -25.56 27.10 1.31
N GLU A 161 -26.09 27.12 0.10
CA GLU A 161 -27.51 26.85 -0.12
C GLU A 161 -27.77 25.33 -0.04
N PRO A 162 -28.67 24.88 0.86
CA PRO A 162 -28.91 23.46 1.04
C PRO A 162 -29.81 22.88 -0.06
N VAL A 163 -29.47 21.69 -0.53
CA VAL A 163 -30.22 20.94 -1.53
C VAL A 163 -30.95 19.77 -0.88
N LYS A 164 -32.23 19.62 -1.21
CA LYS A 164 -33.04 18.48 -0.79
C LYS A 164 -32.85 17.32 -1.76
N VAL A 165 -32.33 16.19 -1.26
CA VAL A 165 -32.18 14.95 -2.00
C VAL A 165 -33.30 13.99 -1.61
N ILE A 166 -34.00 13.47 -2.63
CA ILE A 166 -35.08 12.51 -2.47
C ILE A 166 -34.57 11.15 -2.95
N TYR A 167 -34.58 10.16 -2.06
CA TYR A 167 -34.12 8.80 -2.34
C TYR A 167 -35.22 7.96 -2.99
N PRO A 168 -34.88 6.82 -3.63
CA PRO A 168 -35.86 5.94 -4.28
C PRO A 168 -36.94 5.37 -3.35
N ASP A 169 -36.63 5.26 -2.05
CA ASP A 169 -37.57 4.82 -1.00
C ASP A 169 -38.50 5.94 -0.50
N GLY A 170 -38.36 7.16 -1.03
CA GLY A 170 -39.10 8.35 -0.63
C GLY A 170 -38.47 9.12 0.54
N THR A 171 -37.38 8.63 1.12
CA THR A 171 -36.65 9.32 2.18
C THR A 171 -36.11 10.66 1.66
N GLN A 172 -36.23 11.72 2.47
CA GLN A 172 -35.76 13.06 2.12
C GLN A 172 -34.67 13.50 3.07
N CYS A 173 -33.51 13.88 2.53
CA CYS A 173 -32.39 14.42 3.29
C CYS A 173 -31.99 15.79 2.75
N ILE A 174 -31.49 16.65 3.62
CA ILE A 174 -30.96 17.97 3.25
C ILE A 174 -29.43 17.90 3.30
N TYR A 175 -28.77 18.39 2.25
CA TYR A 175 -27.32 18.40 2.13
C TYR A 175 -26.80 19.79 1.71
N PRO A 176 -25.56 20.16 2.09
CA PRO A 176 -24.67 19.43 3.00
C PRO A 176 -25.16 19.48 4.45
N ASP A 177 -24.87 18.41 5.21
CA ASP A 177 -25.04 18.43 6.67
C ASP A 177 -23.72 18.89 7.30
N LEU A 178 -23.68 20.16 7.71
CA LEU A 178 -22.52 20.80 8.30
C LEU A 178 -22.59 20.84 9.84
N SER A 179 -23.49 20.08 10.46
CA SER A 179 -23.59 20.01 11.91
C SER A 179 -22.29 19.43 12.52
N PRO A 180 -21.74 20.07 13.58
CA PRO A 180 -20.55 19.56 14.23
C PRO A 180 -20.86 18.26 14.99
N ARG A 181 -19.88 17.35 15.03
CA ARG A 181 -19.98 16.14 15.86
C ARG A 181 -19.40 16.43 17.23
N SER A 182 -20.16 16.20 18.30
CA SER A 182 -19.65 16.42 19.65
C SER A 182 -19.03 15.14 20.23
N MET A 183 -17.90 15.28 20.92
CA MET A 183 -17.23 14.19 21.65
C MET A 183 -16.80 14.67 23.03
N THR A 184 -16.92 13.82 24.04
CA THR A 184 -16.42 14.13 25.39
C THR A 184 -15.10 13.42 25.64
N VAL A 185 -14.10 14.16 26.11
CA VAL A 185 -12.74 13.64 26.40
C VAL A 185 -12.35 13.99 27.83
N LYS A 186 -11.66 13.07 28.52
CA LYS A 186 -11.13 13.31 29.86
C LYS A 186 -9.78 14.02 29.81
N VAL A 187 -9.58 14.98 30.70
CA VAL A 187 -8.30 15.71 30.85
C VAL A 187 -7.18 14.74 31.24
N ASP A 188 -7.45 13.86 32.21
CA ASP A 188 -6.51 12.84 32.66
C ASP A 188 -6.00 11.94 31.54
N TYR A 189 -6.88 11.58 30.59
CA TYR A 189 -6.50 10.75 29.45
C TYR A 189 -5.47 11.44 28.55
N ILE A 190 -5.67 12.75 28.29
CA ILE A 190 -4.75 13.54 27.46
C ILE A 190 -3.40 13.64 28.17
N ASN A 191 -3.39 14.00 29.45
CA ASN A 191 -2.17 14.12 30.25
C ASN A 191 -1.42 12.79 30.38
N ALA A 192 -2.12 11.70 30.66
CA ALA A 192 -1.52 10.37 30.78
C ALA A 192 -0.89 9.87 29.48
N CYS A 193 -1.54 10.09 28.33
CA CYS A 193 -1.00 9.69 27.03
C CYS A 193 0.19 10.54 26.58
N THR A 194 0.18 11.84 26.91
CA THR A 194 1.21 12.79 26.45
C THR A 194 2.38 12.94 27.43
N GLY A 195 2.23 12.45 28.68
CA GLY A 195 3.20 12.68 29.75
C GLY A 195 3.26 14.14 30.21
N LEU A 196 2.18 14.90 29.98
CA LEU A 196 2.05 16.30 30.38
C LEU A 196 1.19 16.42 31.64
N ASN A 197 1.17 17.62 32.23
CA ASN A 197 0.29 17.99 33.34
C ASN A 197 -0.39 19.32 33.03
N LEU A 198 -1.17 19.34 31.95
CA LEU A 198 -1.87 20.53 31.47
C LEU A 198 -3.17 20.75 32.23
N GLU A 199 -3.44 22.01 32.55
CA GLU A 199 -4.72 22.44 33.08
C GLU A 199 -5.81 22.45 31.98
N THR A 200 -7.07 22.33 32.39
CA THR A 200 -8.21 22.29 31.44
C THR A 200 -8.23 23.52 30.53
N SER A 201 -7.94 24.70 31.07
CA SER A 201 -7.88 25.96 30.29
C SER A 201 -6.79 25.96 29.23
N GLU A 202 -5.64 25.32 29.50
CA GLU A 202 -4.54 25.21 28.55
C GLU A 202 -4.93 24.27 27.40
N ILE A 203 -5.55 23.14 27.72
CA ILE A 203 -6.05 22.19 26.73
C ILE A 203 -7.08 22.86 25.81
N LEU A 204 -8.03 23.61 26.37
CA LEU A 204 -9.01 24.36 25.57
C LEU A 204 -8.33 25.36 24.62
N SER A 205 -7.29 26.06 25.09
CA SER A 205 -6.51 26.98 24.24
C SER A 205 -5.74 26.26 23.14
N LEU A 206 -5.22 25.06 23.40
CA LEU A 206 -4.52 24.23 22.42
C LEU A 206 -5.48 23.69 21.36
N LEU A 207 -6.64 23.17 21.77
CA LEU A 207 -7.69 22.70 20.88
C LEU A 207 -8.24 23.83 19.99
N LYS A 208 -8.39 25.04 20.54
CA LYS A 208 -8.79 26.22 19.76
C LYS A 208 -7.81 26.56 18.63
N ARG A 209 -6.50 26.37 18.86
CA ARG A 209 -5.47 26.57 17.82
C ARG A 209 -5.54 25.52 16.71
N MET A 210 -6.11 24.35 17.00
CA MET A 210 -6.38 23.27 16.05
C MET A 210 -7.80 23.35 15.45
N SER A 211 -8.45 24.51 15.58
CA SER A 211 -9.79 24.79 15.04
C SER A 211 -10.93 23.97 15.65
N PHE A 212 -10.77 23.43 16.85
CA PHE A 212 -11.89 22.87 17.61
C PHE A 212 -12.60 23.94 18.42
N SER A 213 -13.92 23.81 18.52
CA SER A 213 -14.70 24.49 19.56
C SER A 213 -14.83 23.55 20.74
N ALA A 214 -14.29 23.91 21.90
CA ALA A 214 -14.30 23.06 23.08
C ALA A 214 -14.73 23.85 24.32
N LYS A 215 -15.43 23.18 25.23
CA LYS A 215 -15.90 23.75 26.50
C LYS A 215 -15.82 22.71 27.62
N VAL A 216 -15.75 23.19 28.87
CA VAL A 216 -15.83 22.32 30.04
C VAL A 216 -17.19 21.60 30.03
N ALA A 217 -17.20 20.29 30.24
CA ALA A 217 -18.42 19.52 30.33
C ALA A 217 -19.10 19.71 31.70
N ASN A 218 -20.35 19.27 31.84
CA ASN A 218 -21.07 19.34 33.11
C ASN A 218 -20.48 18.41 34.19
N GLU A 219 -19.67 17.44 33.79
CA GLU A 219 -18.95 16.53 34.67
C GLU A 219 -17.54 17.06 34.92
N GLN A 220 -17.04 16.91 36.16
CA GLN A 220 -15.67 17.25 36.52
C GLN A 220 -14.66 16.50 35.64
N ASP A 221 -13.57 17.17 35.28
CA ASP A 221 -12.42 16.64 34.53
C ASP A 221 -12.72 16.14 33.09
N LYS A 222 -13.81 16.63 32.50
CA LYS A 222 -14.18 16.34 31.11
C LYS A 222 -14.35 17.61 30.28
N ILE A 223 -13.98 17.50 29.01
CA ILE A 223 -14.13 18.54 27.99
C ILE A 223 -15.08 18.01 26.92
N LEU A 224 -16.09 18.82 26.56
CA LEU A 224 -16.93 18.59 25.40
C LEU A 224 -16.31 19.33 24.20
N VAL A 225 -15.95 18.57 23.17
CA VAL A 225 -15.31 19.05 21.94
C VAL A 225 -16.28 18.91 20.79
N ASP A 226 -16.62 20.04 20.17
CA ASP A 226 -17.38 20.10 18.93
C ASP A 226 -16.40 20.04 17.75
N ILE A 227 -16.43 18.90 17.06
CA ILE A 227 -15.58 18.57 15.93
C ILE A 227 -16.19 19.21 14.68
N PRO A 228 -15.48 20.13 14.01
CA PRO A 228 -16.00 20.78 12.81
C PRO A 228 -16.14 19.78 11.66
N PRO A 229 -17.05 20.02 10.70
CA PRO A 229 -17.23 19.14 9.54
C PRO A 229 -15.99 19.02 8.64
N THR A 230 -15.03 19.94 8.78
CA THR A 230 -13.72 19.90 8.11
C THR A 230 -12.77 18.83 8.69
N ARG A 231 -13.05 18.29 9.88
CA ARG A 231 -12.24 17.29 10.59
C ARG A 231 -12.93 15.92 10.60
N ALA A 232 -12.94 15.28 9.43
CA ALA A 232 -13.52 13.94 9.27
C ALA A 232 -12.61 12.82 9.81
N ASP A 233 -11.33 13.11 10.04
CA ASP A 233 -10.31 12.23 10.59
C ASP A 233 -10.48 11.94 12.08
N VAL A 234 -11.17 12.82 12.82
CA VAL A 234 -11.41 12.66 14.26
C VAL A 234 -12.54 11.65 14.49
N LEU A 235 -12.17 10.45 14.90
CA LEU A 235 -13.08 9.32 15.14
C LEU A 235 -13.08 8.86 16.60
N HIS A 236 -12.03 9.20 17.35
CA HIS A 236 -11.83 8.76 18.73
C HIS A 236 -11.14 9.85 19.58
N ALA A 237 -11.20 9.69 20.90
CA ALA A 237 -10.58 10.62 21.85
C ALA A 237 -9.05 10.74 21.68
N CYS A 238 -8.41 9.72 21.09
CA CYS A 238 -6.97 9.76 20.80
C CYS A 238 -6.62 10.81 19.75
N ASP A 239 -7.52 11.12 18.82
CA ASP A 239 -7.27 12.10 17.75
C ASP A 239 -7.31 13.53 18.33
N ILE A 240 -8.19 13.76 19.30
CA ILE A 240 -8.23 15.00 20.09
C ILE A 240 -6.95 15.13 20.93
N MET A 241 -6.50 14.04 21.56
CA MET A 241 -5.24 14.01 22.31
C MET A 241 -4.02 14.27 21.41
N GLU A 242 -4.00 13.69 20.21
CA GLU A 242 -2.98 13.93 19.19
C GLU A 242 -2.91 15.42 18.84
N ASP A 243 -4.06 16.06 18.56
CA ASP A 243 -4.10 17.48 18.23
C ASP A 243 -3.66 18.39 19.38
N VAL A 244 -3.98 18.02 20.63
CA VAL A 244 -3.42 18.71 21.80
C VAL A 244 -1.90 18.59 21.82
N ALA A 245 -1.36 17.41 21.58
CA ALA A 245 0.09 17.18 21.53
C ALA A 245 0.76 17.92 20.36
N ILE A 246 0.12 17.99 19.18
CA ILE A 246 0.60 18.76 18.03
C ILE A 246 0.62 20.25 18.35
N ALA A 247 -0.48 20.80 18.88
CA ALA A 247 -0.57 22.20 19.28
C ALA A 247 0.44 22.55 20.39
N TYR A 248 0.66 21.61 21.31
CA TYR A 248 1.72 21.70 22.32
C TYR A 248 3.11 21.57 21.70
N GLY A 249 3.28 20.88 20.57
CA GLY A 249 4.54 20.74 19.85
C GLY A 249 5.40 19.63 20.45
N PHE A 250 5.60 18.56 19.67
CA PHE A 250 6.27 17.33 20.12
C PHE A 250 7.67 17.55 20.70
N ASN A 251 8.43 18.53 20.20
CA ASN A 251 9.77 18.82 20.71
C ASN A 251 9.78 19.37 22.15
N ARG A 252 8.63 19.85 22.66
CA ARG A 252 8.47 20.34 24.03
C ARG A 252 8.00 19.26 24.99
N ILE A 253 7.59 18.08 24.49
CA ILE A 253 7.15 16.98 25.33
C ILE A 253 8.37 16.37 26.05
N PRO A 254 8.34 16.24 27.39
CA PRO A 254 9.44 15.65 28.14
C PRO A 254 9.74 14.22 27.67
N LYS A 255 11.00 13.93 27.39
CA LYS A 255 11.44 12.56 27.08
C LYS A 255 11.55 11.77 28.38
N THR A 256 10.80 10.67 28.48
CA THR A 256 10.83 9.76 29.63
C THR A 256 11.25 8.37 29.19
N PHE A 257 11.94 7.64 30.07
CA PHE A 257 12.16 6.20 29.88
C PHE A 257 10.98 5.43 30.45
N PRO A 258 10.47 4.39 29.76
CA PRO A 258 9.44 3.54 30.32
C PRO A 258 9.97 2.82 31.56
N ALA A 259 9.17 2.77 32.62
CA ALA A 259 9.52 2.13 33.89
C ALA A 259 9.37 0.60 33.81
N CYS A 260 9.86 -0.03 32.74
CA CYS A 260 9.87 -1.48 32.58
C CYS A 260 11.29 -1.99 32.39
N VAL A 261 11.71 -2.91 33.25
CA VAL A 261 12.96 -3.65 33.09
C VAL A 261 12.61 -4.99 32.46
N THR A 262 13.15 -5.27 31.28
CA THR A 262 12.95 -6.54 30.58
C THR A 262 14.30 -7.20 30.33
N VAL A 263 14.34 -8.53 30.48
CA VAL A 263 15.53 -9.32 30.15
C VAL A 263 15.37 -9.82 28.72
N GLY A 264 16.15 -9.26 27.80
CA GLY A 264 16.21 -9.75 26.43
C GLY A 264 16.88 -11.11 26.36
N LYS A 265 16.37 -11.99 25.50
CA LYS A 265 17.06 -13.23 25.11
C LYS A 265 17.44 -13.12 23.64
N ALA A 266 18.68 -13.46 23.31
CA ALA A 266 19.07 -13.60 21.92
C ALA A 266 18.23 -14.71 21.28
N LEU A 267 17.52 -14.38 20.19
CA LEU A 267 17.00 -15.41 19.32
C LEU A 267 18.21 -16.05 18.62
N ALA A 268 18.40 -17.36 18.81
CA ALA A 268 19.59 -18.08 18.35
C ALA A 268 19.81 -18.04 16.83
N ILE A 269 18.83 -17.54 16.06
CA ILE A 269 18.72 -17.78 14.62
C ILE A 269 18.63 -16.50 13.76
N ASN A 270 18.93 -15.32 14.31
CA ASN A 270 18.64 -14.06 13.62
C ASN A 270 19.62 -13.67 12.50
N LYS A 271 19.21 -13.81 11.22
CA LYS A 271 18.85 -12.70 10.26
C LYS A 271 18.80 -13.16 8.78
N LEU A 272 17.93 -12.48 8.01
CA LEU A 272 17.74 -12.40 6.54
C LEU A 272 17.20 -13.61 5.76
N SER A 273 16.26 -13.32 4.85
CA SER A 273 15.64 -14.21 3.87
C SER A 273 15.51 -13.43 2.56
N ASP A 274 16.05 -13.95 1.46
CA ASP A 274 15.96 -13.38 0.11
C ASP A 274 15.11 -14.27 -0.82
N VAL A 275 14.68 -13.72 -1.97
CA VAL A 275 13.83 -14.37 -2.98
C VAL A 275 14.69 -14.74 -4.21
N CYS A 276 14.32 -15.77 -5.01
CA CYS A 276 15.08 -16.16 -6.21
C CYS A 276 14.17 -16.58 -7.39
N SER A 277 14.76 -16.78 -8.58
CA SER A 277 14.02 -17.20 -9.79
C SER A 277 13.53 -18.64 -9.69
N HIS A 278 12.46 -18.97 -10.42
CA HIS A 278 11.91 -20.33 -10.49
C HIS A 278 12.91 -21.33 -11.10
N ASP A 279 13.50 -20.99 -12.25
CA ASP A 279 14.44 -21.85 -12.95
C ASP A 279 15.71 -22.08 -12.13
N GLU A 280 16.16 -21.08 -11.39
CA GLU A 280 17.33 -21.16 -10.52
C GLU A 280 17.09 -22.08 -9.32
N ASN A 281 15.86 -22.10 -8.80
CA ASN A 281 15.48 -22.92 -7.67
C ASN A 281 15.31 -24.41 -8.04
N PHE A 282 15.03 -24.71 -9.33
CA PHE A 282 14.76 -26.06 -9.81
C PHE A 282 15.62 -26.46 -11.01
N ALA A 283 15.31 -25.93 -12.20
CA ALA A 283 15.89 -26.36 -13.48
C ALA A 283 17.42 -26.24 -13.54
N TYR A 284 18.00 -25.19 -12.94
CA TYR A 284 19.44 -24.97 -12.94
C TYR A 284 20.18 -25.88 -11.96
N LEU A 285 19.49 -26.35 -10.91
CA LEU A 285 19.99 -27.36 -9.98
C LEU A 285 19.71 -28.80 -10.45
N ASN A 286 19.20 -28.99 -11.68
CA ASN A 286 18.72 -30.28 -12.21
C ASN A 286 17.64 -30.95 -11.33
N LYS A 287 16.84 -30.15 -10.62
CA LYS A 287 15.68 -30.62 -9.85
C LYS A 287 14.40 -30.43 -10.67
N LYS A 288 13.48 -31.39 -10.60
CA LYS A 288 12.13 -31.25 -11.17
C LYS A 288 11.24 -30.47 -10.20
N ASP A 289 10.50 -29.48 -10.70
CA ASP A 289 9.44 -28.83 -9.91
C ASP A 289 8.27 -29.81 -9.74
N ASP A 290 7.95 -30.12 -8.48
CA ASP A 290 6.82 -30.96 -8.10
C ASP A 290 5.52 -30.16 -7.92
N ASN A 291 5.57 -28.82 -8.05
CA ASN A 291 4.51 -27.85 -7.72
C ASN A 291 4.04 -27.87 -6.24
N LEU A 292 4.58 -28.75 -5.42
CA LEU A 292 4.17 -29.00 -4.05
C LEU A 292 5.16 -28.42 -3.04
N THR A 293 6.40 -28.16 -3.44
CA THR A 293 7.47 -27.75 -2.52
C THR A 293 7.64 -26.22 -2.42
N ALA A 294 7.70 -25.49 -3.54
CA ALA A 294 7.96 -24.03 -3.52
C ALA A 294 6.69 -23.17 -3.44
N VAL A 295 6.77 -22.05 -2.70
CA VAL A 295 5.74 -21.01 -2.65
C VAL A 295 5.87 -20.09 -3.89
N LYS A 296 4.77 -19.89 -4.63
CA LYS A 296 4.72 -19.09 -5.86
C LYS A 296 4.06 -17.73 -5.58
N LEU A 297 4.61 -16.66 -6.14
CA LEU A 297 4.06 -15.31 -6.04
C LEU A 297 2.97 -15.10 -7.11
N ALA A 298 1.82 -14.53 -6.72
CA ALA A 298 0.67 -14.37 -7.63
C ALA A 298 0.91 -13.30 -8.71
N ASN A 299 1.54 -12.17 -8.35
CA ASN A 299 1.78 -11.04 -9.25
C ASN A 299 3.25 -10.61 -9.22
N PRO A 300 4.18 -11.44 -9.73
CA PRO A 300 5.60 -11.12 -9.74
C PRO A 300 5.87 -9.98 -10.74
N LYS A 301 6.64 -8.97 -10.32
CA LYS A 301 6.99 -7.84 -11.21
C LYS A 301 7.99 -8.22 -12.30
N THR A 302 8.86 -9.20 -12.02
CA THR A 302 9.84 -9.74 -12.97
C THR A 302 9.87 -11.26 -12.86
N ALA A 303 10.38 -11.94 -13.89
CA ALA A 303 10.55 -13.39 -13.89
C ALA A 303 11.47 -13.90 -12.76
N GLU A 304 12.36 -13.05 -12.25
CA GLU A 304 13.29 -13.37 -11.16
C GLU A 304 12.60 -13.48 -9.79
N TYR A 305 11.35 -13.01 -9.65
CA TYR A 305 10.61 -13.03 -8.39
C TYR A 305 9.37 -13.92 -8.46
N GLN A 306 9.46 -15.07 -9.14
CA GLN A 306 8.33 -15.99 -9.30
C GLN A 306 8.10 -16.89 -8.08
N VAL A 307 9.19 -17.28 -7.39
CA VAL A 307 9.11 -18.21 -6.25
C VAL A 307 9.92 -17.70 -5.07
N VAL A 308 9.50 -18.10 -3.88
CA VAL A 308 10.36 -18.00 -2.71
C VAL A 308 11.34 -19.16 -2.74
N ARG A 309 12.62 -18.90 -2.44
CA ARG A 309 13.69 -19.88 -2.53
C ARG A 309 13.46 -21.07 -1.59
N THR A 310 13.74 -22.27 -2.09
CA THR A 310 13.75 -23.52 -1.30
C THR A 310 15.16 -24.01 -1.00
N SER A 311 16.18 -23.30 -1.51
CA SER A 311 17.60 -23.56 -1.32
C SER A 311 18.37 -22.25 -1.36
N LEU A 312 19.47 -22.17 -0.61
CA LEU A 312 20.40 -21.03 -0.63
C LEU A 312 21.46 -21.16 -1.74
N LEU A 313 21.69 -22.38 -2.25
CA LEU A 313 22.71 -22.66 -3.25
C LEU A 313 22.61 -21.79 -4.52
N PRO A 314 21.42 -21.51 -5.09
CA PRO A 314 21.32 -20.64 -6.27
C PRO A 314 21.85 -19.22 -6.01
N GLY A 315 21.54 -18.64 -4.85
CA GLY A 315 22.01 -17.30 -4.47
C GLY A 315 23.53 -17.25 -4.29
N VAL A 316 24.09 -18.29 -3.65
CA VAL A 316 25.53 -18.45 -3.47
C VAL A 316 26.24 -18.64 -4.83
N LEU A 317 25.68 -19.43 -5.75
CA LEU A 317 26.23 -19.62 -7.10
C LEU A 317 26.22 -18.33 -7.94
N LYS A 318 25.14 -17.54 -7.87
CA LYS A 318 25.12 -16.20 -8.48
C LYS A 318 26.21 -15.30 -7.92
N THR A 319 26.42 -15.34 -6.60
CA THR A 319 27.48 -14.58 -5.96
C THR A 319 28.85 -14.97 -6.52
N VAL A 320 29.12 -16.26 -6.71
CA VAL A 320 30.34 -16.74 -7.36
C VAL A 320 30.43 -16.26 -8.82
N ARG A 321 29.34 -16.32 -9.58
CA ARG A 321 29.27 -15.84 -10.97
C ARG A 321 29.66 -14.37 -11.11
N GLU A 322 29.06 -13.50 -10.30
CA GLU A 322 29.36 -12.05 -10.32
C GLU A 322 30.80 -11.77 -9.89
N ASN A 323 31.38 -12.62 -9.04
CA ASN A 323 32.73 -12.46 -8.50
C ASN A 323 33.80 -13.28 -9.25
N LYS A 324 33.53 -13.82 -10.45
CA LYS A 324 34.47 -14.67 -11.20
C LYS A 324 35.82 -14.01 -11.55
N LYS A 325 35.91 -12.68 -11.49
CA LYS A 325 37.14 -11.90 -11.72
C LYS A 325 38.05 -11.83 -10.48
N HIS A 326 37.56 -12.20 -9.30
CA HIS A 326 38.34 -12.19 -8.08
C HIS A 326 39.35 -13.33 -8.02
N THR A 327 40.36 -13.17 -7.17
CA THR A 327 41.39 -14.17 -6.95
C THR A 327 40.82 -15.43 -6.31
N LEU A 328 41.10 -16.59 -6.89
CA LEU A 328 40.77 -17.89 -6.30
C LEU A 328 41.66 -18.18 -5.07
N PRO A 329 41.18 -18.97 -4.08
CA PRO A 329 39.86 -19.60 -4.00
C PRO A 329 38.75 -18.63 -3.55
N ILE A 330 37.55 -18.76 -4.12
CA ILE A 330 36.34 -18.06 -3.65
C ILE A 330 35.67 -18.94 -2.60
N LYS A 331 35.48 -18.39 -1.40
CA LYS A 331 34.82 -19.04 -0.25
C LYS A 331 33.68 -18.16 0.23
N VAL A 332 32.45 -18.62 0.06
CA VAL A 332 31.25 -17.86 0.42
C VAL A 332 30.34 -18.77 1.23
N PHE A 333 29.69 -18.21 2.25
CA PHE A 333 28.63 -18.88 2.98
C PHE A 333 27.46 -17.92 3.24
N GLU A 334 26.28 -18.49 3.38
CA GLU A 334 25.03 -17.81 3.73
C GLU A 334 24.29 -18.62 4.79
N VAL A 335 23.69 -17.95 5.78
CA VAL A 335 22.86 -18.56 6.81
C VAL A 335 21.53 -17.83 6.87
N SER A 336 20.51 -18.38 6.22
CA SER A 336 19.27 -17.66 5.94
C SER A 336 18.08 -18.60 5.84
N ASP A 337 16.86 -18.04 5.88
CA ASP A 337 15.66 -18.87 5.70
C ASP A 337 15.43 -19.24 4.23
N VAL A 338 14.95 -20.46 4.06
CA VAL A 338 14.27 -20.96 2.86
C VAL A 338 12.81 -21.26 3.21
N VAL A 339 11.94 -21.28 2.21
CA VAL A 339 10.49 -21.44 2.44
C VAL A 339 9.95 -22.64 1.69
N PHE A 340 9.22 -23.48 2.43
CA PHE A 340 8.55 -24.65 1.91
C PHE A 340 7.05 -24.51 2.11
N LYS A 341 6.26 -25.04 1.18
CA LYS A 341 4.83 -25.27 1.41
C LYS A 341 4.66 -26.34 2.49
N ASP A 342 3.76 -26.09 3.42
CA ASP A 342 3.42 -27.04 4.49
C ASP A 342 1.97 -26.86 4.94
N ASN A 343 1.12 -27.81 4.55
CA ASN A 343 -0.32 -27.77 4.84
C ASN A 343 -0.67 -27.94 6.32
N SER A 344 0.29 -28.30 7.18
CA SER A 344 0.05 -28.43 8.63
C SER A 344 0.06 -27.08 9.35
N PHE A 345 0.63 -26.03 8.74
CA PHE A 345 0.69 -24.69 9.30
C PHE A 345 -0.48 -23.81 8.83
N GLU A 346 -0.91 -22.87 9.67
CA GLU A 346 -1.98 -21.90 9.35
C GLU A 346 -1.77 -21.18 8.02
N ARG A 347 -0.51 -20.80 7.72
CA ARG A 347 -0.14 -20.09 6.49
C ARG A 347 0.13 -21.00 5.30
N LEU A 348 -0.04 -22.31 5.45
CA LEU A 348 0.27 -23.33 4.44
C LEU A 348 1.73 -23.30 3.94
N ALA A 349 2.62 -22.69 4.72
CA ALA A 349 4.03 -22.53 4.43
C ALA A 349 4.82 -22.43 5.74
N ARG A 350 6.07 -22.88 5.70
CA ARG A 350 7.02 -22.81 6.81
C ARG A 350 8.38 -22.33 6.33
N ASN A 351 9.08 -21.64 7.22
CA ASN A 351 10.46 -21.25 7.02
C ASN A 351 11.37 -22.29 7.68
N GLU A 352 12.50 -22.59 7.05
CA GLU A 352 13.60 -23.33 7.67
C GLU A 352 14.89 -22.55 7.52
N ARG A 353 15.68 -22.45 8.60
CA ARG A 353 17.01 -21.87 8.56
C ARG A 353 18.00 -22.85 7.93
N HIS A 354 18.51 -22.51 6.76
CA HIS A 354 19.58 -23.25 6.13
C HIS A 354 20.93 -22.56 6.30
N VAL A 355 21.99 -23.36 6.36
CA VAL A 355 23.37 -22.93 6.17
C VAL A 355 23.83 -23.46 4.82
N CYS A 356 24.32 -22.60 3.95
CA CYS A 356 24.92 -22.98 2.69
C CYS A 356 26.32 -22.39 2.56
N ALA A 357 27.29 -23.18 2.11
CA ALA A 357 28.65 -22.72 1.84
C ALA A 357 29.19 -23.33 0.56
N ILE A 358 30.00 -22.56 -0.17
CA ILE A 358 30.66 -22.97 -1.41
C ILE A 358 32.16 -22.70 -1.34
N TYR A 359 32.93 -23.62 -1.92
CA TYR A 359 34.35 -23.50 -2.19
C TYR A 359 34.56 -23.64 -3.69
N CYS A 360 35.10 -22.60 -4.33
CA CYS A 360 35.35 -22.53 -5.77
C CYS A 360 36.83 -22.25 -6.02
N ASN A 361 37.52 -23.16 -6.71
CA ASN A 361 38.95 -23.05 -7.04
C ASN A 361 39.28 -23.86 -8.31
N LYS A 362 40.54 -23.87 -8.75
CA LYS A 362 41.03 -24.71 -9.86
C LYS A 362 40.79 -26.21 -9.63
N VAL A 363 40.65 -26.63 -8.38
CA VAL A 363 40.29 -27.99 -7.94
C VAL A 363 39.06 -27.89 -7.05
N SER A 364 38.17 -28.90 -7.08
CA SER A 364 36.88 -28.89 -6.39
C SER A 364 36.97 -28.71 -4.87
N GLY A 365 38.04 -29.18 -4.22
CA GLY A 365 38.27 -29.03 -2.78
C GLY A 365 37.20 -29.66 -1.90
N PHE A 366 36.76 -30.88 -2.26
CA PHE A 366 35.73 -31.62 -1.51
C PHE A 366 36.12 -31.82 -0.04
N GLU A 367 37.40 -32.10 0.22
CA GLU A 367 37.98 -32.26 1.55
C GLU A 367 37.85 -30.99 2.42
N ILE A 368 37.81 -29.80 1.81
CA ILE A 368 37.65 -28.53 2.52
C ILE A 368 36.19 -28.37 2.99
N ILE A 369 35.22 -28.68 2.12
CA ILE A 369 33.80 -28.64 2.49
C ILE A 369 33.48 -29.73 3.51
N HIS A 370 34.01 -30.94 3.35
CA HIS A 370 33.86 -32.01 4.34
C HIS A 370 34.44 -31.59 5.70
N GLY A 371 35.63 -30.98 5.72
CA GLY A 371 36.22 -30.42 6.94
C GLY A 371 35.38 -29.31 7.56
N LEU A 372 34.72 -28.48 6.74
CA LEU A 372 33.79 -27.45 7.20
C LEU A 372 32.55 -28.05 7.88
N VAL A 373 31.96 -29.11 7.32
CA VAL A 373 30.83 -29.81 7.94
C VAL A 373 31.21 -30.34 9.31
N ASN A 374 32.35 -31.06 9.42
CA ASN A 374 32.82 -31.59 10.69
C ASN A 374 33.05 -30.47 11.71
N ARG A 375 33.66 -29.36 11.27
CA ARG A 375 33.88 -28.18 12.12
C ARG A 375 32.58 -27.57 12.63
N ILE A 376 31.55 -27.47 11.79
CA ILE A 376 30.25 -26.92 12.20
C ILE A 376 29.55 -27.87 13.18
N MET A 377 29.56 -29.19 12.92
CA MET A 377 28.96 -30.18 13.82
C MET A 377 29.66 -30.19 15.18
N ASP A 378 30.99 -30.09 15.22
CA ASP A 378 31.75 -29.95 16.46
C ASP A 378 31.36 -28.69 17.24
N MET A 379 31.19 -27.55 16.56
CA MET A 379 30.74 -26.29 17.20
C MET A 379 29.31 -26.40 17.76
N LEU A 380 28.46 -27.20 17.11
CA LEU A 380 27.10 -27.51 17.55
C LEU A 380 27.05 -28.65 18.59
N ASN A 381 28.21 -29.22 18.95
CA ASN A 381 28.35 -30.35 19.87
C ASN A 381 27.56 -31.60 19.41
N VAL A 382 27.53 -31.85 18.10
CA VAL A 382 26.92 -33.02 17.46
C VAL A 382 28.00 -34.01 17.05
N LYS A 383 27.98 -35.22 17.61
CA LYS A 383 29.01 -36.24 17.36
C LYS A 383 28.81 -36.96 16.02
N LEU A 384 29.92 -37.32 15.38
CA LEU A 384 29.92 -38.27 14.27
C LEU A 384 29.69 -39.69 14.82
N VAL A 385 28.68 -40.39 14.29
CA VAL A 385 28.30 -41.76 14.69
C VAL A 385 28.35 -42.70 13.49
N SER A 386 28.47 -44.01 13.73
CA SER A 386 28.33 -44.99 12.65
C SER A 386 26.85 -45.18 12.33
N ALA A 387 26.52 -45.50 11.07
CA ALA A 387 25.13 -45.74 10.67
C ALA A 387 24.45 -46.92 11.42
N SER A 388 25.25 -47.79 12.05
CA SER A 388 24.83 -48.91 12.88
C SER A 388 24.70 -48.60 14.37
N ASP A 389 25.11 -47.40 14.81
CA ASP A 389 25.11 -47.04 16.24
C ASP A 389 23.75 -46.47 16.65
N ASN A 390 23.25 -46.88 17.82
CA ASN A 390 22.03 -46.34 18.42
C ASN A 390 22.25 -44.99 19.14
N GLU A 391 23.40 -44.34 18.95
CA GLU A 391 23.71 -43.04 19.55
C GLU A 391 23.15 -41.89 18.71
N LYS A 392 22.80 -40.78 19.38
CA LYS A 392 22.38 -39.56 18.70
C LYS A 392 23.61 -38.84 18.13
N GLY A 393 23.67 -38.72 16.81
CA GLY A 393 24.73 -38.02 16.09
C GLY A 393 24.43 -37.88 14.60
N TYR A 394 25.43 -37.47 13.82
CA TYR A 394 25.36 -37.42 12.36
C TYR A 394 26.24 -38.49 11.73
N PHE A 395 25.88 -38.95 10.52
CA PHE A 395 26.69 -39.84 9.70
C PHE A 395 26.58 -39.42 8.24
N ILE A 396 27.54 -39.84 7.41
CA ILE A 396 27.60 -39.49 5.98
C ILE A 396 27.26 -40.73 5.17
N LYS A 397 26.33 -40.61 4.22
CA LYS A 397 25.94 -41.66 3.28
C LYS A 397 26.04 -41.11 1.85
N GLU A 398 26.67 -41.87 0.95
CA GLU A 398 26.67 -41.56 -0.48
C GLU A 398 25.25 -41.69 -1.05
N SER A 399 24.83 -40.78 -1.92
CA SER A 399 23.45 -40.73 -2.41
C SER A 399 23.34 -40.11 -3.80
N ASP A 400 22.54 -40.76 -4.66
CA ASP A 400 22.07 -40.25 -5.96
C ASP A 400 20.58 -39.81 -5.91
N GLU A 401 20.03 -39.54 -4.70
CA GLU A 401 18.63 -39.27 -4.24
C GLU A 401 17.63 -40.46 -4.22
N VAL A 402 16.74 -40.72 -3.24
CA VAL A 402 16.76 -40.79 -1.75
C VAL A 402 15.94 -42.05 -1.36
N GLU A 403 16.40 -42.82 -0.38
CA GLU A 403 15.67 -43.93 0.26
C GLU A 403 14.92 -43.49 1.52
N SER A 404 13.82 -44.19 1.80
CA SER A 404 12.90 -44.07 2.92
C SER A 404 13.35 -44.88 4.15
N SER A 405 13.56 -44.21 5.30
CA SER A 405 13.44 -44.87 6.61
C SER A 405 13.03 -43.87 7.69
N ASN A 406 12.10 -44.27 8.58
CA ASN A 406 11.44 -43.42 9.57
C ASN A 406 12.32 -43.02 10.77
N ILE A 407 13.59 -43.46 10.84
CA ILE A 407 14.46 -43.28 12.01
C ILE A 407 15.56 -42.22 11.77
N THR A 408 15.86 -41.90 10.51
CA THR A 408 16.96 -40.99 10.13
C THR A 408 16.42 -39.74 9.41
N LYS A 409 16.51 -38.57 10.03
CA LYS A 409 16.16 -37.28 9.38
C LYS A 409 17.34 -36.81 8.52
N LYS A 410 17.14 -36.68 7.20
CA LYS A 410 18.11 -36.02 6.32
C LYS A 410 18.15 -34.54 6.67
N ILE A 411 19.30 -34.06 7.15
CA ILE A 411 19.50 -32.64 7.51
C ILE A 411 20.02 -31.79 6.35
N GLY A 412 20.67 -32.40 5.34
CA GLY A 412 21.20 -31.68 4.18
C GLY A 412 22.04 -32.54 3.25
N SER A 413 22.86 -31.89 2.43
CA SER A 413 23.76 -32.52 1.46
C SER A 413 25.01 -31.68 1.24
N PHE A 414 26.14 -32.33 0.98
CA PHE A 414 27.36 -31.66 0.53
C PHE A 414 28.06 -32.51 -0.53
N GLY A 415 28.80 -31.88 -1.43
CA GLY A 415 29.43 -32.58 -2.54
C GLY A 415 30.04 -31.66 -3.59
N ILE A 416 30.60 -32.28 -4.62
CA ILE A 416 31.09 -31.57 -5.81
C ILE A 416 29.89 -31.26 -6.70
N LEU A 417 29.75 -30.01 -7.14
CA LEU A 417 28.68 -29.61 -8.03
C LEU A 417 28.89 -30.17 -9.44
N HIS A 418 27.82 -30.72 -10.02
CA HIS A 418 27.85 -31.30 -11.36
C HIS A 418 28.19 -30.22 -12.41
N PRO A 419 29.05 -30.50 -13.42
CA PRO A 419 29.44 -29.53 -14.44
C PRO A 419 28.26 -28.82 -15.12
N ASN A 420 27.19 -29.55 -15.47
CA ASN A 420 25.96 -28.96 -16.03
C ASN A 420 25.31 -27.89 -15.15
N VAL A 421 25.37 -28.01 -13.81
CA VAL A 421 24.86 -26.98 -12.90
C VAL A 421 25.74 -25.75 -12.97
N LEU A 422 27.07 -25.94 -12.92
CA LEU A 422 28.04 -24.86 -13.02
C LEU A 422 27.91 -24.10 -14.35
N GLU A 423 27.72 -24.80 -15.46
CA GLU A 423 27.49 -24.22 -16.78
C GLU A 423 26.24 -23.34 -16.82
N LYS A 424 25.11 -23.84 -16.29
CA LYS A 424 23.84 -23.08 -16.22
C LYS A 424 23.93 -21.83 -15.34
N PHE A 425 24.79 -21.84 -14.32
CA PHE A 425 25.08 -20.68 -13.48
C PHE A 425 26.29 -19.86 -13.97
N GLU A 426 26.84 -20.16 -15.15
CA GLU A 426 28.00 -19.50 -15.76
C GLU A 426 29.26 -19.47 -14.86
N VAL A 427 29.45 -20.53 -14.08
CA VAL A 427 30.60 -20.71 -13.19
C VAL A 427 31.64 -21.59 -13.89
N THR A 428 32.85 -21.05 -14.09
CA THR A 428 33.91 -21.70 -14.89
C THR A 428 34.78 -22.68 -14.13
N PHE A 429 34.84 -22.57 -12.81
CA PHE A 429 35.73 -23.36 -11.96
C PHE A 429 34.95 -24.42 -11.18
N PRO A 430 35.55 -25.60 -10.92
CA PRO A 430 34.90 -26.63 -10.12
C PRO A 430 34.62 -26.11 -8.71
N CYS A 431 33.41 -26.43 -8.22
CA CYS A 431 32.94 -26.00 -6.92
C CYS A 431 32.49 -27.21 -6.08
N SER A 432 32.81 -27.18 -4.79
CA SER A 432 32.15 -28.03 -3.79
C SER A 432 31.24 -27.17 -2.93
N ALA A 433 30.06 -27.66 -2.59
CA ALA A 433 29.11 -26.94 -1.74
C ALA A 433 28.54 -27.85 -0.64
N VAL A 434 28.08 -27.23 0.43
CA VAL A 434 27.27 -27.83 1.48
C VAL A 434 26.02 -26.99 1.67
N GLU A 435 24.87 -27.64 1.85
CA GLU A 435 23.66 -27.02 2.37
C GLU A 435 22.96 -27.96 3.36
N PHE A 436 22.61 -27.47 4.55
CA PHE A 436 21.80 -28.22 5.52
C PHE A 436 20.92 -27.30 6.37
N ASN A 437 19.82 -27.85 6.87
CA ASN A 437 18.92 -27.23 7.83
C ASN A 437 19.57 -27.21 9.23
N LEU A 438 19.58 -26.04 9.87
CA LEU A 438 20.16 -25.78 11.19
C LEU A 438 19.18 -26.07 12.35
N GLU A 439 17.89 -26.26 12.05
CA GLU A 439 16.79 -26.54 12.99
C GLU A 439 16.50 -28.05 13.20
#